data_AF-A0A954RGP9-F1
#
_entry.id   AF-A0A954RGP9-F1
#
_cell.length_a   1.000
_cell.length_b   1.000
_cell.length_c   1.000
_cell.angle_alpha   90.00
_cell.angle_beta   90.00
_cell.angle_gamma   90.00
#
_symmetry.space_group_name_H-M   'P 1'
#
loop_
_entity.id
_entity.type
_entity.pdbx_description
1 polymer ?
#
loop_
_entity_poly.entity_id
_entity_poly.type
_entity_poly.pdbx_seq_one_letter_code
_entity_poly.pdbx_strand_id
1 'polypeptide(L)'
;MASVDLDRPQGLTASQGSTTPANRPAKLTVEPTFCPTDVADPFDTVQWEVRSAAIKDENGGVLFEQTDCEIPAQWSQLATNVVVSKYFYGEIHTPQRENSVRQLIHRVSRTITDWGLEDGY
;
A
#
# COMPACT_ATOMS: atom_id res chain seq x y z
N MET A 1 79.26 -39.66 3.34
CA MET A 1 79.29 -39.90 1.87
C MET A 1 77.85 -39.85 1.40
N ALA A 2 77.43 -38.67 0.94
CA ALA A 2 77.22 -38.33 -0.49
C ALA A 2 75.78 -38.73 -0.90
N SER A 3 74.96 -37.92 -1.56
CA SER A 3 75.04 -36.56 -2.09
C SER A 3 73.61 -36.04 -2.25
N VAL A 4 73.48 -34.74 -2.50
CA VAL A 4 72.25 -33.94 -2.63
C VAL A 4 71.74 -33.97 -4.08
N ASP A 5 70.41 -33.96 -4.28
CA ASP A 5 69.66 -33.36 -5.41
C ASP A 5 68.16 -33.40 -4.98
N LEU A 6 67.51 -32.34 -4.47
CA LEU A 6 67.07 -31.07 -5.08
C LEU A 6 66.15 -31.26 -6.31
N ASP A 7 64.82 -31.34 -6.09
CA ASP A 7 63.89 -30.34 -6.63
C ASP A 7 62.52 -30.38 -5.91
N ARG A 8 61.88 -29.22 -5.84
CA ARG A 8 60.70 -28.88 -5.02
C ARG A 8 59.40 -28.94 -5.88
N PRO A 9 58.26 -28.42 -5.39
CA PRO A 9 57.03 -29.15 -5.03
C PRO A 9 55.90 -28.96 -6.07
N GLN A 10 54.73 -29.60 -5.92
CA GLN A 10 53.44 -28.89 -6.09
C GLN A 10 52.38 -29.50 -5.17
N GLY A 11 51.90 -28.68 -4.23
CA GLY A 11 50.77 -29.00 -3.37
C GLY A 11 49.48 -29.03 -4.18
N LEU A 12 48.64 -30.03 -3.88
CA LEU A 12 47.28 -30.08 -4.37
C LEU A 12 46.49 -29.00 -3.63
N THR A 13 46.21 -27.91 -4.34
CA THR A 13 45.44 -26.77 -3.85
C THR A 13 44.02 -27.19 -3.52
N ALA A 14 43.57 -26.87 -2.31
CA ALA A 14 42.15 -26.86 -1.97
C ALA A 14 41.46 -25.87 -2.93
N SER A 15 40.53 -26.38 -3.74
CA SER A 15 39.66 -25.55 -4.57
C SER A 15 38.79 -24.71 -3.64
N GLN A 16 39.19 -23.47 -3.39
CA GLN A 16 38.29 -22.47 -2.85
C GLN A 16 37.28 -22.18 -3.95
N GLY A 17 36.08 -22.73 -3.81
CA GLY A 17 34.92 -22.32 -4.59
C GLY A 17 34.68 -20.83 -4.33
N SER A 18 35.14 -19.99 -5.26
CA SER A 18 34.82 -18.58 -5.30
C SER A 18 33.30 -18.46 -5.47
N THR A 19 32.60 -18.22 -4.37
CA THR A 19 31.21 -17.78 -4.44
C THR A 19 31.25 -16.34 -4.92
N THR A 20 31.10 -16.14 -6.23
CA THR A 20 30.84 -14.82 -6.81
C THR A 20 29.66 -14.21 -6.05
N PRO A 21 29.79 -12.99 -5.48
CA PRO A 21 28.63 -12.34 -4.88
C PRO A 21 27.62 -12.13 -6.00
N ALA A 22 26.47 -12.81 -5.90
CA ALA A 22 25.39 -12.64 -6.85
C ALA A 22 25.03 -11.15 -6.89
N ASN A 23 25.16 -10.54 -8.07
CA ASN A 23 24.77 -9.16 -8.32
C ASN A 23 23.26 -9.05 -8.09
N ARG A 24 22.86 -8.62 -6.89
CA ARG A 24 21.45 -8.43 -6.57
C ARG A 24 20.95 -7.32 -7.48
N PRO A 25 19.91 -7.55 -8.31
CA PRO A 25 19.40 -6.51 -9.18
C PRO A 25 19.08 -5.27 -8.35
N ALA A 26 19.47 -4.10 -8.85
CA ALA A 26 19.20 -2.83 -8.19
C ALA A 26 17.71 -2.75 -7.85
N LYS A 27 17.39 -2.37 -6.60
CA LYS A 27 16.00 -2.19 -6.18
C LYS A 27 15.36 -1.12 -7.07
N LEU A 28 14.10 -1.35 -7.46
CA LEU A 28 13.33 -0.34 -8.17
C LEU A 28 13.11 0.85 -7.24
N THR A 29 13.64 2.02 -7.59
CA THR A 29 13.36 3.26 -6.88
C THR A 29 12.15 3.91 -7.55
N VAL A 30 11.10 4.15 -6.77
CA VAL A 30 9.92 4.91 -7.21
C VAL A 30 9.95 6.26 -6.51
N GLU A 31 10.14 7.33 -7.27
CA GLU A 31 10.07 8.68 -6.73
C GLU A 31 8.61 9.13 -6.57
N PRO A 32 8.23 9.70 -5.42
CA PRO A 32 6.87 10.19 -5.20
C PRO A 32 6.61 11.46 -6.03
N THR A 33 5.60 11.41 -6.92
CA THR A 33 5.21 12.55 -7.78
C THR A 33 4.01 13.34 -7.24
N PHE A 34 3.02 12.64 -6.69
CA PHE A 34 1.72 13.25 -6.34
C PHE A 34 1.60 13.61 -4.85
N CYS A 35 2.41 12.99 -3.99
CA CYS A 35 2.44 13.27 -2.56
C CYS A 35 3.74 14.02 -2.22
N PRO A 36 3.67 15.14 -1.49
CA PRO A 36 4.86 15.78 -0.91
C PRO A 36 5.64 14.80 -0.02
N THR A 37 6.95 14.98 0.06
CA THR A 37 7.84 14.12 0.87
C THR A 37 8.03 14.62 2.30
N ASP A 38 7.57 15.83 2.60
CA ASP A 38 7.67 16.51 3.88
C ASP A 38 6.43 16.32 4.78
N VAL A 39 5.43 15.57 4.32
CA VAL A 39 4.24 15.22 5.11
C VAL A 39 4.37 13.84 5.76
N ALA A 40 3.85 13.71 6.97
CA ALA A 40 3.88 12.45 7.72
C ALA A 40 2.86 11.43 7.19
N ASP A 41 1.68 11.89 6.78
CA ASP A 41 0.61 11.08 6.21
C ASP A 41 0.08 11.74 4.93
N PRO A 42 -0.01 11.01 3.79
CA PRO A 42 -0.60 11.54 2.56
C PRO A 42 -2.00 12.12 2.73
N PHE A 43 -2.83 11.59 3.64
CA PHE A 43 -4.18 12.08 3.85
C PHE A 43 -4.24 13.49 4.47
N ASP A 44 -3.14 13.97 5.08
CA ASP A 44 -3.05 15.33 5.64
C ASP A 44 -2.91 16.40 4.54
N THR A 45 -2.65 15.98 3.30
CA THR A 45 -2.62 16.87 2.12
C THR A 45 -4.02 17.24 1.62
N VAL A 46 -5.06 16.60 2.15
CA VAL A 46 -6.45 16.78 1.75
C VAL A 46 -7.24 17.45 2.87
N GLN A 47 -8.15 18.36 2.52
CA GLN A 47 -9.11 18.93 3.46
C GLN A 47 -10.36 18.04 3.55
N TRP A 48 -10.85 17.81 4.77
CA TRP A 48 -11.92 16.86 5.07
C TRP A 48 -13.10 17.55 5.73
N GLU A 49 -14.30 17.05 5.43
CA GLU A 49 -15.56 17.52 6.01
C GLU A 49 -16.43 16.34 6.42
N VAL A 50 -17.17 16.51 7.49
CA VAL A 50 -18.19 15.55 7.92
C VAL A 50 -19.51 15.88 7.22
N ARG A 51 -20.06 14.92 6.49
CA ARG A 51 -21.31 15.08 5.71
C ARG A 51 -22.24 13.89 5.91
N SER A 52 -23.52 14.13 5.66
CA SER A 52 -24.51 13.06 5.51
C SER A 52 -24.65 12.68 4.04
N ALA A 53 -24.69 11.39 3.76
CA ALA A 53 -25.04 10.83 2.46
C ALA A 53 -26.49 10.39 2.48
N ALA A 54 -27.30 10.86 1.53
CA ALA A 54 -28.71 10.49 1.44
C ALA A 54 -29.14 10.33 -0.02
N ILE A 55 -29.86 9.25 -0.31
CA ILE A 55 -30.47 8.99 -1.62
C ILE A 55 -31.97 8.87 -1.40
N LYS A 56 -32.73 9.67 -2.16
CA LYS A 56 -34.19 9.69 -2.11
C LYS A 56 -34.80 9.15 -3.40
N ASP A 57 -36.00 8.61 -3.31
CA ASP A 57 -36.82 8.25 -4.47
C ASP A 57 -37.55 9.47 -5.07
N GLU A 58 -38.29 9.25 -6.15
CA GLU A 58 -39.05 10.28 -6.87
C GLU A 58 -40.21 10.87 -6.05
N ASN A 59 -40.67 10.17 -5.02
CA ASN A 59 -41.72 10.60 -4.10
C ASN A 59 -41.14 11.27 -2.84
N GLY A 60 -39.81 11.38 -2.72
CA GLY A 60 -39.11 11.95 -1.58
C GLY A 60 -38.81 10.97 -0.43
N GLY A 61 -39.15 9.69 -0.59
CA GLY A 61 -38.82 8.62 0.36
C GLY A 61 -37.32 8.36 0.43
N VAL A 62 -36.79 8.06 1.62
CA VAL A 62 -35.35 7.81 1.82
C VAL A 62 -35.05 6.35 1.47
N LEU A 63 -34.25 6.15 0.41
CA LEU A 63 -33.77 4.81 0.01
C LEU A 63 -32.48 4.43 0.73
N PHE A 64 -31.66 5.41 1.07
CA PHE A 64 -30.40 5.24 1.77
C PHE A 64 -30.07 6.50 2.55
N GLU A 65 -29.56 6.33 3.76
CA GLU A 65 -28.99 7.41 4.56
C GLU A 65 -27.84 6.90 5.43
N GLN A 66 -26.77 7.68 5.51
CA GLN A 66 -25.71 7.51 6.49
C GLN A 66 -25.16 8.89 6.87
N THR A 67 -25.13 9.17 8.17
CA THR A 67 -24.59 10.41 8.73
C THR A 67 -23.11 10.26 9.08
N ASP A 68 -22.49 11.36 9.49
CA ASP A 68 -21.16 11.36 10.11
C ASP A 68 -20.07 10.73 9.23
N CYS A 69 -20.18 10.94 7.91
CA CYS A 69 -19.22 10.45 6.94
C CYS A 69 -18.13 11.49 6.70
N GLU A 70 -16.87 11.13 6.90
CA GLU A 70 -15.71 11.96 6.59
C GLU A 70 -15.35 11.87 5.10
N ILE A 71 -15.49 12.98 4.39
CA ILE A 71 -15.41 13.09 2.94
C ILE A 71 -14.42 14.21 2.57
N PRO A 72 -13.66 14.10 1.46
CA PRO A 72 -12.89 15.22 0.95
C PRO A 72 -13.76 16.46 0.69
N ALA A 73 -13.37 17.60 1.23
CA ALA A 73 -14.12 18.86 1.15
C ALA A 73 -14.43 19.26 -0.31
N GLN A 74 -13.51 19.00 -1.22
CA GLN A 74 -13.65 19.32 -2.65
C GLN A 74 -14.65 18.44 -3.41
N TRP A 75 -15.15 17.36 -2.83
CA TRP A 75 -16.12 16.49 -3.49
C TRP A 75 -17.53 17.08 -3.46
N SER A 76 -18.31 16.81 -4.50
CA SER A 76 -19.73 17.19 -4.52
C SER A 76 -20.58 16.31 -3.60
N GLN A 77 -21.78 16.77 -3.26
CA GLN A 77 -22.76 15.95 -2.53
C GLN A 77 -23.13 14.68 -3.31
N LEU A 78 -23.17 14.74 -4.64
CA LEU A 78 -23.43 13.57 -5.48
C LEU A 78 -22.32 12.51 -5.31
N ALA A 79 -21.05 12.93 -5.34
CA ALA A 79 -19.93 12.02 -5.09
C ALA A 79 -20.00 11.40 -3.69
N THR A 80 -20.35 12.21 -2.68
CA THR A 80 -20.61 11.74 -1.31
C THR A 80 -21.66 10.63 -1.30
N ASN A 81 -22.83 10.87 -1.89
CA ASN A 81 -23.93 9.92 -1.92
C ASN A 81 -23.56 8.61 -2.62
N VAL A 82 -22.91 8.68 -3.79
CA VAL A 82 -22.52 7.49 -4.56
C VAL A 82 -21.47 6.69 -3.80
N VAL A 83 -20.43 7.35 -3.27
CA VAL A 83 -19.32 6.63 -2.64
C VAL A 83 -19.74 5.93 -1.35
N VAL A 84 -20.48 6.64 -0.50
CA VAL A 84 -20.96 6.11 0.77
C VAL A 84 -21.96 4.97 0.54
N SER A 85 -22.88 5.09 -0.43
CA SER A 85 -23.88 4.04 -0.68
C SER A 85 -23.35 2.78 -1.38
N LYS A 86 -22.28 2.90 -2.17
CA LYS A 86 -21.79 1.80 -3.03
C LYS A 86 -20.47 1.18 -2.58
N TYR A 87 -19.57 1.95 -1.97
CA TYR A 87 -18.19 1.49 -1.75
C TYR A 87 -17.77 1.43 -0.29
N PHE A 88 -18.48 2.11 0.63
CA PHE A 88 -18.25 1.91 2.06
C PHE A 88 -18.57 0.47 2.43
N TYR A 89 -17.58 -0.18 3.05
CA TYR A 89 -17.67 -1.55 3.52
C TYR A 89 -18.50 -1.64 4.82
N GLY A 90 -19.10 -2.80 5.05
CA GLY A 90 -19.92 -3.08 6.23
C GLY A 90 -21.39 -2.72 6.05
N GLU A 91 -22.24 -3.34 6.87
CA GLU A 91 -23.68 -3.11 6.89
C GLU A 91 -24.00 -1.83 7.66
N ILE A 92 -25.02 -1.09 7.22
CA ILE A 92 -25.45 0.15 7.90
C ILE A 92 -25.86 -0.18 9.35
N HIS A 93 -25.49 0.70 10.28
CA HIS A 93 -25.70 0.53 11.73
C HIS A 93 -24.89 -0.58 12.41
N THR A 94 -23.88 -1.13 11.74
CA THR A 94 -22.90 -2.03 12.36
C THR A 94 -21.60 -1.31 12.71
N PRO A 95 -20.86 -1.74 13.74
CA PRO A 95 -19.54 -1.18 14.05
C PRO A 95 -18.51 -1.32 12.93
N GLN A 96 -18.70 -2.29 12.03
CA GLN A 96 -17.83 -2.55 10.89
C GLN A 96 -18.08 -1.60 9.71
N ARG A 97 -19.15 -0.79 9.77
CA ARG A 97 -19.48 0.16 8.73
C ARG A 97 -18.41 1.23 8.64
N GLU A 98 -17.81 1.36 7.46
CA GLU A 98 -16.93 2.48 7.17
C GLU A 98 -17.71 3.80 7.27
N ASN A 99 -17.07 4.82 7.83
CA ASN A 99 -17.59 6.18 7.95
C ASN A 99 -16.58 7.22 7.43
N SER A 100 -15.50 6.82 6.79
CA SER A 100 -14.53 7.73 6.19
C SER A 100 -14.01 7.21 4.86
N VAL A 101 -13.87 8.11 3.88
CA VAL A 101 -13.19 7.78 2.62
C VAL A 101 -11.71 7.42 2.87
N ARG A 102 -11.08 7.90 3.96
CA ARG A 102 -9.74 7.45 4.37
C ARG A 102 -9.69 5.95 4.62
N GLN A 103 -10.69 5.40 5.32
CA GLN A 103 -10.79 3.97 5.62
C GLN A 103 -10.91 3.14 4.33
N LEU A 104 -11.77 3.57 3.41
CA LEU A 104 -11.95 2.93 2.11
C LEU A 104 -10.63 2.90 1.32
N ILE A 105 -9.96 4.04 1.17
CA ILE A 105 -8.70 4.14 0.42
C ILE A 105 -7.64 3.27 1.09
N HIS A 106 -7.48 3.40 2.41
CA HIS A 106 -6.51 2.62 3.17
C HIS A 106 -6.74 1.12 3.01
N ARG A 107 -8.00 0.65 3.08
CA ARG A 107 -8.33 -0.77 2.89
C ARG A 107 -7.86 -1.28 1.52
N VAL A 108 -8.20 -0.57 0.45
CA VAL A 108 -7.83 -0.98 -0.91
C VAL A 108 -6.30 -0.99 -1.07
N SER A 109 -5.63 0.10 -0.69
CA SER A 109 -4.18 0.20 -0.80
C SER A 109 -3.47 -0.87 0.04
N ARG A 110 -3.93 -1.09 1.28
CA ARG A 110 -3.34 -2.09 2.18
C ARG A 110 -3.51 -3.51 1.65
N THR A 111 -4.70 -3.88 1.18
CA THR A 111 -4.92 -5.21 0.58
C THR A 111 -3.98 -5.48 -0.59
N ILE A 112 -3.78 -4.50 -1.47
CA ILE A 112 -2.87 -4.64 -2.61
C ILE A 112 -1.41 -4.76 -2.12
N THR A 113 -1.01 -3.96 -1.13
CA THR A 113 0.32 -4.04 -0.53
C THR A 113 0.58 -5.40 0.10
N ASP A 114 -0.38 -5.94 0.84
CA ASP A 114 -0.24 -7.25 1.49
C ASP A 114 -0.03 -8.36 0.45
N TRP A 115 -0.80 -8.38 -0.64
CA TRP A 115 -0.57 -9.33 -1.74
C TRP A 115 0.79 -9.17 -2.39
N GLY A 116 1.24 -7.94 -2.62
CA GLY A 116 2.57 -7.69 -3.19
C GLY A 116 3.69 -8.25 -2.30
N LEU A 117 3.57 -8.07 -0.98
CA LEU A 117 4.53 -8.60 -0.02
C LEU A 117 4.50 -10.13 0.06
N GLU A 118 3.31 -10.73 0.00
CA GLU A 118 3.13 -12.20 -0.05
C GLU A 118 3.76 -12.80 -1.32
N ASP A 119 3.66 -12.10 -2.44
CA ASP A 119 4.26 -12.50 -3.73
C ASP A 119 5.76 -12.15 -3.85
N GLY A 120 6.34 -11.49 -2.85
CA GLY A 120 7.78 -11.21 -2.76
C GLY A 120 8.26 -9.93 -3.45
N TYR A 121 7.39 -8.93 -3.63
CA TYR A 121 7.70 -7.61 -4.17
C TYR A 121 8.11 -6.58 -3.10
#